data_AF-A0A4Y3M6B6-F1
#
_entry.id   AF-A0A4Y3M6B6-F1
#
_cell.length_a   1.000
_cell.length_b   1.000
_cell.length_c   1.000
_cell.angle_alpha   90.00
_cell.angle_beta   90.00
_cell.angle_gamma   90.00
#
_symmetry.space_group_name_H-M   'P 1'
#
loop_
_entity.id
_entity.type
_entity.pdbx_description
1 polymer ?
#
loop_
_entity_poly.entity_id
_entity_poly.type
_entity_poly.pdbx_seq_one_letter_code
_entity_poly.pdbx_strand_id
1 'polypeptide(L)'
;MIAPGANGITRYAHLIRTRKYVAVISMDNRGGSFFSVTGWSTFIDRKDATPEWIGENLRRALETSRDLFMEWGGYPLPQDKIDAEKKKSGPLYMEFWGRVREKYGFKDWRDAQTKSALVFVKWECEQTDQVRFAASRGRGASHSAWYTNENEGKVFHASITASDQEFGEVALQTLDVCRPNYL
;
A
#
# COMPACT_ATOMS: atom_id res chain seq x y z
N MET A 1 20.79 -8.17 14.99
CA MET A 1 20.72 -7.06 14.02
C MET A 1 21.18 -7.64 12.70
N ILE A 2 20.28 -7.85 11.74
CA ILE A 2 20.62 -8.44 10.43
C ILE A 2 20.93 -7.27 9.49
N ALA A 3 22.05 -7.36 8.76
CA ALA A 3 22.51 -6.30 7.86
C ALA A 3 21.47 -5.97 6.78
N PRO A 4 21.23 -4.69 6.46
CA PRO A 4 20.39 -4.31 5.34
C PRO A 4 21.12 -4.63 4.03
N GLY A 5 20.63 -5.64 3.30
CA GLY A 5 21.24 -6.15 2.07
C GLY A 5 21.12 -7.66 1.87
N ALA A 6 20.70 -8.42 2.89
CA ALA A 6 20.45 -9.87 2.80
C ALA A 6 18.97 -10.23 2.50
N ASN A 7 18.11 -9.23 2.33
CA ASN A 7 16.68 -9.43 2.11
C ASN A 7 16.39 -9.23 0.63
N GLY A 8 15.94 -10.29 -0.04
CA GLY A 8 15.57 -10.30 -1.45
C GLY A 8 14.53 -9.26 -1.85
N ILE A 9 14.01 -9.40 -3.07
CA ILE A 9 13.03 -8.46 -3.63
C ILE A 9 11.86 -8.23 -2.66
N THR A 10 11.65 -6.97 -2.29
CA THR A 10 10.54 -6.51 -1.46
C THR A 10 9.55 -5.71 -2.29
N ARG A 11 8.27 -6.07 -2.20
CA ARG A 11 7.18 -5.41 -2.93
C ARG A 11 6.16 -4.82 -1.96
N TYR A 12 5.62 -3.65 -2.32
CA TYR A 12 4.66 -2.93 -1.49
C TYR A 12 3.36 -2.62 -2.23
N ALA A 13 2.27 -2.64 -1.47
CA ALA A 13 0.99 -2.12 -1.92
C ALA A 13 0.28 -1.46 -0.73
N HIS A 14 -0.61 -0.52 -1.03
CA HIS A 14 -1.51 0.06 -0.04
C HIS A 14 -2.96 -0.28 -0.40
N LEU A 15 -3.72 -0.70 0.61
CA LEU A 15 -5.18 -0.80 0.53
C LEU A 15 -5.78 0.32 1.39
N ILE A 16 -6.65 1.12 0.80
CA ILE A 16 -7.30 2.26 1.45
C ILE A 16 -8.81 2.08 1.42
N ARG A 17 -9.48 2.30 2.55
CA ARG A 17 -10.94 2.28 2.67
C ARG A 17 -11.45 3.57 3.30
N THR A 18 -12.42 4.20 2.64
CA THR A 18 -13.20 5.31 3.18
C THR A 18 -14.67 4.92 3.31
N ARG A 19 -15.54 5.87 3.65
CA ARG A 19 -17.00 5.67 3.57
C ARG A 19 -17.50 5.58 2.12
N LYS A 20 -16.78 6.15 1.15
CA LYS A 20 -17.22 6.29 -0.25
C LYS A 20 -16.58 5.27 -1.20
N TYR A 21 -15.32 4.92 -0.97
CA TYR A 21 -14.53 4.13 -1.92
C TYR A 21 -13.53 3.19 -1.23
N VAL A 22 -13.03 2.24 -2.01
CA VAL A 22 -11.83 1.44 -1.72
C VAL A 22 -10.81 1.67 -2.83
N ALA A 23 -9.54 1.83 -2.47
CA ALA A 23 -8.44 2.01 -3.41
C ALA A 23 -7.32 1.02 -3.13
N VAL A 24 -6.74 0.48 -4.20
CA VAL A 24 -5.56 -0.38 -4.18
C VAL A 24 -4.47 0.33 -4.97
N ILE A 25 -3.28 0.46 -4.37
CA ILE A 25 -2.19 1.27 -4.92
C ILE A 25 -0.90 0.46 -4.88
N SER A 26 -0.26 0.30 -6.03
CA SER A 26 1.09 -0.27 -6.12
C SER A 26 2.13 0.75 -5.66
N MET A 27 3.08 0.31 -4.86
CA MET A 27 4.10 1.17 -4.25
C MET A 27 5.50 0.60 -4.52
N ASP A 28 6.37 1.34 -5.19
CA ASP A 28 7.76 0.95 -5.39
C ASP A 28 8.58 1.09 -4.10
N ASN A 29 9.51 0.15 -3.85
CA ASN A 29 10.52 0.29 -2.81
C ASN A 29 11.67 1.19 -3.29
N ARG A 30 11.88 2.34 -2.63
CA ARG A 30 13.03 3.23 -2.86
C ARG A 30 13.74 3.55 -1.53
N GLY A 31 13.91 2.55 -0.67
CA GLY A 31 14.27 2.74 0.75
C GLY A 31 13.05 3.14 1.61
N GLY A 32 11.85 2.87 1.09
CA GLY A 32 10.55 3.28 1.60
C GLY A 32 9.47 3.01 0.55
N SER A 33 8.19 3.19 0.90
CA SER A 33 7.05 2.92 0.00
C SER A 33 6.63 4.19 -0.74
N PHE A 34 6.77 4.22 -2.07
CA PHE A 34 6.43 5.37 -2.92
C PHE A 34 5.50 4.99 -4.06
N PHE A 35 4.57 5.87 -4.46
CA PHE A 35 3.62 5.57 -5.53
C PHE A 35 4.34 5.08 -6.80
N SER A 36 3.95 3.91 -7.29
CA SER A 36 4.64 3.28 -8.41
C SER A 36 4.41 4.03 -9.72
N VAL A 37 5.47 4.18 -10.52
CA VAL A 37 5.37 4.83 -11.85
C VAL A 37 4.71 3.90 -12.87
N THR A 38 4.90 2.60 -12.73
CA THR A 38 4.43 1.58 -13.69
C THR A 38 3.47 0.56 -13.07
N GLY A 39 3.33 0.58 -11.75
CA GLY A 39 2.54 -0.38 -10.99
C GLY A 39 1.04 -0.16 -11.10
N TRP A 40 0.29 -1.24 -10.90
CA TRP A 40 -1.16 -1.25 -10.95
C TRP A 40 -1.78 -0.50 -9.76
N SER A 41 -2.60 0.51 -10.05
CA SER A 41 -3.36 1.24 -9.03
C SER A 41 -4.78 1.51 -9.51
N THR A 42 -5.78 1.20 -8.68
CA THR A 42 -7.19 1.30 -9.02
C THR A 42 -8.04 1.69 -7.81
N PHE A 43 -9.30 2.07 -8.06
CA PHE A 43 -10.28 2.35 -7.02
C PHE A 43 -11.70 2.06 -7.51
N ILE A 44 -12.58 1.72 -6.57
CA ILE A 44 -13.99 1.43 -6.83
C ILE A 44 -14.87 1.96 -5.68
N ASP A 45 -16.18 2.05 -5.92
CA ASP A 45 -17.15 2.40 -4.90
C ASP A 45 -17.11 1.37 -3.78
N ARG A 46 -17.21 1.82 -2.52
CA ARG A 46 -17.02 0.95 -1.36
C ARG A 46 -17.96 -0.25 -1.37
N LYS A 47 -19.21 -0.06 -1.81
CA LYS A 47 -20.24 -1.10 -1.85
C LYS A 47 -19.94 -2.22 -2.85
N ASP A 48 -19.09 -1.95 -3.85
CA ASP A 48 -18.77 -2.87 -4.93
C ASP A 48 -17.39 -3.54 -4.71
N ALA A 49 -16.66 -3.13 -3.66
CA ALA A 49 -15.36 -3.69 -3.30
C ALA A 49 -15.51 -5.02 -2.55
N THR A 50 -15.78 -6.09 -3.30
CA THR A 50 -15.84 -7.47 -2.78
C THR A 50 -14.45 -7.96 -2.33
N PRO A 51 -14.37 -9.00 -1.48
CA PRO A 51 -13.08 -9.59 -1.13
C PRO A 51 -12.31 -10.07 -2.37
N GLU A 52 -12.95 -10.78 -3.29
CA GLU A 52 -12.36 -11.20 -4.56
C GLU A 52 -11.75 -10.03 -5.36
N TRP A 53 -12.48 -8.91 -5.52
CA TRP A 53 -11.96 -7.73 -6.21
C TRP A 53 -10.74 -7.13 -5.48
N ILE A 54 -10.78 -7.08 -4.15
CA ILE A 54 -9.67 -6.58 -3.33
C ILE A 54 -8.44 -7.48 -3.50
N GLY A 55 -8.63 -8.80 -3.46
CA GLY A 55 -7.55 -9.77 -3.57
C GLY A 55 -6.85 -9.73 -4.92
N GLU A 56 -7.63 -9.81 -6.01
CA GLU A 56 -7.12 -9.73 -7.39
C GLU A 56 -6.28 -8.46 -7.59
N ASN A 57 -6.83 -7.31 -7.18
CA ASN A 57 -6.19 -6.03 -7.40
C ASN A 57 -4.97 -5.82 -6.50
N LEU A 58 -4.99 -6.34 -5.26
CA LEU A 58 -3.82 -6.27 -4.37
C LEU A 58 -2.69 -7.15 -4.86
N ARG A 59 -2.99 -8.37 -5.30
CA ARG A 59 -2.02 -9.27 -5.93
C ARG A 59 -1.37 -8.59 -7.12
N ARG A 60 -2.18 -8.05 -8.04
CA ARG A 60 -1.67 -7.35 -9.22
C ARG A 60 -0.84 -6.11 -8.86
N ALA A 61 -1.24 -5.35 -7.84
CA ALA A 61 -0.49 -4.20 -7.35
C ALA A 61 0.88 -4.60 -6.75
N LEU A 62 0.92 -5.69 -5.99
CA LEU A 62 2.16 -6.27 -5.49
C LEU A 62 3.02 -6.78 -6.64
N GLU A 63 2.49 -7.56 -7.56
CA GLU A 63 3.26 -8.15 -8.67
C GLU A 63 3.89 -7.12 -9.60
N THR A 64 3.27 -5.95 -9.71
CA THR A 64 3.76 -4.83 -10.54
C THR A 64 4.54 -3.77 -9.77
N SER A 65 4.68 -3.92 -8.44
CA SER A 65 5.56 -3.10 -7.61
C SER A 65 7.02 -3.42 -7.91
N ARG A 66 7.86 -2.39 -8.05
CA ARG A 66 9.30 -2.56 -8.28
C ARG A 66 10.10 -2.42 -6.99
N ASP A 67 11.21 -3.12 -6.91
CA ASP A 67 12.20 -2.94 -5.85
C ASP A 67 13.41 -2.14 -6.35
N LEU A 68 13.21 -0.83 -6.46
CA LEU A 68 14.24 0.08 -6.95
C LEU A 68 15.42 0.20 -5.97
N PHE A 69 15.21 -0.08 -4.67
CA PHE A 69 16.30 -0.15 -3.70
C PHE A 69 17.29 -1.25 -4.11
N MET A 70 16.79 -2.44 -4.43
CA MET A 70 17.65 -3.53 -4.91
C MET A 70 18.19 -3.27 -6.31
N GLU A 71 17.37 -2.78 -7.25
CA GLU A 71 17.82 -2.45 -8.62
C GLU A 71 18.93 -1.39 -8.65
N TRP A 72 19.01 -0.51 -7.65
CA TRP A 72 20.03 0.55 -7.57
C TRP A 72 21.24 0.17 -6.72
N GLY A 73 21.35 -1.08 -6.27
CA GLY A 73 22.51 -1.60 -5.53
C GLY A 73 22.44 -1.39 -4.01
N GLY A 74 21.25 -1.14 -3.46
CA GLY A 74 21.04 -0.96 -2.03
C GLY A 74 21.49 0.41 -1.52
N TYR A 75 21.82 0.49 -0.22
CA TYR A 75 22.25 1.73 0.41
C TYR A 75 23.76 1.95 0.23
N PRO A 76 24.23 3.20 -0.01
CA PRO A 76 23.46 4.44 -0.16
C PRO A 76 22.73 4.53 -1.50
N LEU A 77 21.49 5.04 -1.45
CA LEU A 77 20.68 5.22 -2.66
C LEU A 77 21.18 6.41 -3.50
N PRO A 78 21.35 6.26 -4.82
CA PRO A 78 21.76 7.36 -5.69
C PRO A 78 20.69 8.47 -5.74
N GLN A 79 21.06 9.68 -5.32
CA GLN A 79 20.14 10.81 -5.19
C GLN A 79 19.55 11.26 -6.54
N ASP A 80 20.35 11.21 -7.60
CA ASP A 80 19.94 11.51 -8.98
C ASP A 80 18.82 10.57 -9.46
N LYS A 81 18.92 9.27 -9.15
CA LYS A 81 17.88 8.28 -9.45
C LYS A 81 16.62 8.50 -8.62
N ILE A 82 16.76 8.80 -7.33
CA ILE A 82 15.62 9.15 -6.45
C ILE A 82 14.87 10.35 -7.02
N ASP A 83 15.57 11.42 -7.35
CA ASP A 83 14.97 12.67 -7.82
C ASP A 83 14.28 12.50 -9.19
N ALA A 84 14.93 11.77 -10.10
CA ALA A 84 14.35 11.43 -11.40
C ALA A 84 13.05 10.63 -11.25
N GLU A 85 13.03 9.64 -10.35
CA GLU A 85 11.84 8.80 -10.16
C GLU A 85 10.73 9.52 -9.38
N LYS A 86 11.09 10.39 -8.44
CA LYS A 86 10.13 11.28 -7.74
C LYS A 86 9.45 12.24 -8.71
N LYS A 87 10.20 12.79 -9.68
CA LYS A 87 9.65 13.70 -10.71
C LYS A 87 8.60 13.02 -11.60
N LYS A 88 8.69 11.70 -11.82
CA LYS A 88 7.69 10.90 -12.55
C LYS A 88 6.52 10.48 -11.66
N SER A 89 6.82 10.01 -10.45
CA SER A 89 5.84 9.48 -9.50
C SER A 89 4.87 10.55 -8.98
N GLY A 90 5.36 11.76 -8.71
CA GLY A 90 4.55 12.86 -8.18
C GLY A 90 3.31 13.21 -9.03
N PRO A 91 3.46 13.48 -10.34
CA PRO A 91 2.32 13.73 -11.22
C PRO A 91 1.30 12.58 -11.26
N LEU A 92 1.76 11.33 -11.34
CA LEU A 92 0.88 10.15 -11.40
C LEU A 92 0.10 9.95 -10.10
N TYR A 93 0.75 10.17 -8.96
CA TYR A 93 0.09 10.20 -7.66
C TYR A 93 -1.01 11.27 -7.61
N MET A 94 -0.71 12.48 -8.09
CA MET A 94 -1.68 13.58 -8.12
C MET A 94 -2.84 13.28 -9.08
N GLU A 95 -2.58 12.68 -10.24
CA GLU A 95 -3.61 12.27 -11.19
C GLU A 95 -4.54 11.20 -10.59
N PHE A 96 -3.98 10.17 -9.95
CA PHE A 96 -4.75 9.11 -9.30
C PHE A 96 -5.71 9.71 -8.26
N TRP A 97 -5.20 10.55 -7.35
CA TRP A 97 -6.03 11.17 -6.33
C TRP A 97 -6.96 12.25 -6.90
N GLY A 98 -6.60 12.89 -8.01
CA GLY A 98 -7.46 13.79 -8.77
C GLY A 98 -8.72 13.08 -9.25
N ARG A 99 -8.58 11.88 -9.83
CA ARG A 99 -9.72 11.06 -10.28
C ARG A 99 -10.61 10.61 -9.11
N VAL A 100 -10.03 10.19 -7.99
CA VAL A 100 -10.78 9.84 -6.77
C VAL A 100 -11.54 11.07 -6.24
N ARG A 101 -10.86 12.22 -6.17
CA ARG A 101 -11.45 13.48 -5.72
C ARG A 101 -12.66 13.86 -6.57
N GLU A 102 -12.51 13.83 -7.90
CA GLU A 102 -13.56 14.17 -8.86
C GLU A 102 -14.75 13.22 -8.74
N LYS A 103 -14.53 11.91 -8.79
CA LYS A 103 -15.61 10.91 -8.73
C LYS A 103 -16.43 10.99 -7.45
N TYR A 104 -15.79 11.25 -6.31
CA TYR A 104 -16.44 11.20 -4.99
C TYR A 104 -16.68 12.59 -4.36
N GLY A 105 -16.41 13.67 -5.09
CA GLY A 105 -16.67 15.04 -4.66
C GLY A 105 -15.90 15.45 -3.40
N PHE A 106 -14.60 15.15 -3.32
CA PHE A 106 -13.75 15.65 -2.23
C PHE A 106 -13.26 17.08 -2.54
N LYS A 107 -13.09 17.90 -1.49
CA LYS A 107 -12.64 19.29 -1.64
C LYS A 107 -11.25 19.35 -2.27
N ASP A 108 -10.33 18.55 -1.75
CA ASP A 108 -8.98 18.38 -2.28
C ASP A 108 -8.54 16.90 -2.28
N TRP A 109 -7.37 16.62 -2.87
CA TRP A 109 -6.81 15.27 -2.96
C TRP A 109 -6.34 14.73 -1.60
N ARG A 110 -5.99 15.60 -0.64
CA ARG A 110 -5.57 15.20 0.71
C ARG A 110 -6.76 14.69 1.50
N ASP A 111 -7.90 15.35 1.40
CA ASP A 111 -9.16 14.95 2.01
C ASP A 111 -9.61 13.57 1.48
N ALA A 112 -9.36 13.29 0.20
CA ALA A 112 -9.62 11.98 -0.37
C ALA A 112 -8.83 10.88 0.34
N GLN A 113 -7.57 11.12 0.73
CA GLN A 113 -6.69 10.11 1.32
C GLN A 113 -6.71 10.07 2.85
N THR A 114 -6.67 11.21 3.55
CA THR A 114 -6.20 11.29 4.94
C THR A 114 -7.18 10.79 6.01
N LYS A 115 -8.50 10.83 5.74
CA LYS A 115 -9.55 10.33 6.64
C LYS A 115 -9.98 8.91 6.27
N SER A 116 -9.01 8.02 6.11
CA SER A 116 -9.21 6.65 5.63
C SER A 116 -8.55 5.61 6.53
N ALA A 117 -9.08 4.39 6.49
CA ALA A 117 -8.33 3.23 6.94
C ALA A 117 -7.31 2.86 5.87
N LEU A 118 -6.06 2.63 6.27
CA LEU A 118 -5.00 2.19 5.38
C LEU A 118 -4.39 0.89 5.90
N VAL A 119 -4.16 -0.06 5.01
CA VAL A 119 -3.36 -1.26 5.27
C VAL A 119 -2.06 -1.15 4.47
N PHE A 120 -0.94 -1.27 5.17
CA PHE A 120 0.37 -1.41 4.55
C PHE A 120 0.58 -2.88 4.22
N VAL A 121 0.72 -3.19 2.94
CA VAL A 121 0.96 -4.54 2.45
C VAL A 121 2.41 -4.66 2.01
N LYS A 122 3.11 -5.68 2.51
CA LYS A 122 4.52 -5.95 2.21
C LYS A 122 4.69 -7.43 1.88
N TRP A 123 5.43 -7.72 0.83
CA TRP A 123 5.84 -9.07 0.48
C TRP A 123 7.35 -9.15 0.27
N GLU A 124 8.01 -10.08 0.96
CA GLU A 124 9.44 -10.41 0.82
C GLU A 124 9.55 -11.65 -0.07
N CYS A 125 9.57 -11.43 -1.39
CA CYS A 125 9.25 -12.44 -2.41
C CYS A 125 10.11 -13.70 -2.36
N GLU A 126 11.37 -13.56 -1.98
CA GLU A 126 12.35 -14.66 -1.96
C GLU A 126 12.43 -15.36 -0.60
N GLN A 127 11.81 -14.80 0.44
CA GLN A 127 11.88 -15.32 1.81
C GLN A 127 10.66 -16.14 2.18
N THR A 128 9.49 -15.77 1.66
CA THR A 128 8.23 -16.40 2.04
C THR A 128 7.15 -16.16 1.01
N ASP A 129 6.20 -17.09 0.92
CA ASP A 129 4.93 -16.87 0.25
C ASP A 129 4.00 -15.98 1.09
N GLN A 130 4.28 -15.78 2.38
CA GLN A 130 3.43 -14.99 3.27
C GLN A 130 3.55 -13.49 2.99
N VAL A 131 2.44 -12.89 2.62
CA VAL A 131 2.28 -11.44 2.50
C VAL A 131 1.84 -10.89 3.84
N ARG A 132 2.53 -9.85 4.31
CA ARG A 132 2.22 -9.17 5.56
C ARG A 132 1.26 -8.02 5.32
N PHE A 133 0.16 -8.00 6.07
CA PHE A 133 -0.85 -6.95 6.11
C PHE A 133 -0.79 -6.25 7.46
N ALA A 134 -0.43 -4.97 7.48
CA ALA A 134 -0.37 -4.18 8.71
C ALA A 134 -1.41 -3.07 8.72
N ALA A 135 -2.32 -3.13 9.68
CA ALA A 135 -3.30 -2.10 9.92
C ALA A 135 -2.61 -0.78 10.32
N SER A 136 -3.19 0.34 9.91
CA SER A 136 -2.70 1.66 10.31
C SER A 136 -3.49 2.25 11.48
N ARG A 137 -2.87 3.23 12.12
CA ARG A 137 -3.53 4.28 12.89
C ARG A 137 -3.35 5.62 12.20
N GLY A 138 -4.35 6.48 12.32
CA GLY A 138 -4.23 7.88 11.92
C GLY A 138 -3.22 8.62 12.80
N ARG A 139 -2.47 9.55 12.20
CA ARG A 139 -1.55 10.46 12.88
C ARG A 139 -1.67 11.86 12.26
N GLY A 140 -2.58 12.68 12.78
CA GLY A 140 -2.96 13.95 12.14
C GLY A 140 -3.45 13.73 10.70
N ALA A 141 -2.78 14.36 9.74
CA ALA A 141 -3.06 14.26 8.31
C ALA A 141 -2.32 13.11 7.59
N SER A 142 -1.88 12.07 8.32
CA SER A 142 -1.14 10.94 7.75
C SER A 142 -1.50 9.62 8.43
N HIS A 143 -0.94 8.52 7.91
CA HIS A 143 -1.08 7.16 8.43
C HIS A 143 0.25 6.67 9.01
N SER A 144 0.17 5.85 10.04
CA SER A 144 1.33 5.13 10.59
C SER A 144 0.94 3.69 10.86
N ALA A 145 1.84 2.75 10.59
CA ALA A 145 1.73 1.43 11.18
C ALA A 145 1.85 1.52 12.72
N TRP A 146 1.35 0.52 13.42
CA TRP A 146 1.55 0.37 14.87
C TRP A 146 3.01 0.05 15.20
N TYR A 147 3.50 0.52 16.35
CA TYR A 147 4.81 0.10 16.84
C TYR A 147 4.81 -1.41 17.13
N THR A 148 5.98 -2.04 17.11
CA THR A 148 6.10 -3.50 17.31
C THR A 148 5.51 -3.98 18.63
N ASN A 149 5.59 -3.17 19.69
CA ASN A 149 4.99 -3.45 20.99
C ASN A 149 3.49 -3.11 21.09
N GLU A 150 2.88 -2.58 20.03
CA GLU A 150 1.47 -2.15 19.97
C GLU A 150 0.69 -2.86 18.86
N ASN A 151 1.29 -3.85 18.18
CA ASN A 151 0.75 -4.43 16.95
C ASN A 151 0.01 -5.77 17.12
N GLU A 152 -0.20 -6.22 18.36
CA GLU A 152 -0.96 -7.43 18.67
C GLU A 152 -2.39 -7.31 18.11
N GLY A 153 -2.82 -8.28 17.30
CA GLY A 153 -4.10 -8.25 16.59
C GLY A 153 -4.22 -7.15 15.53
N LYS A 154 -3.10 -6.58 15.06
CA LYS A 154 -3.03 -5.52 14.01
C LYS A 154 -2.21 -5.91 12.79
N VAL A 155 -1.64 -7.10 12.79
CA VAL A 155 -0.85 -7.65 11.69
C VAL A 155 -1.41 -9.02 11.35
N PHE A 156 -1.70 -9.22 10.08
CA PHE A 156 -2.19 -10.48 9.53
C PHE A 156 -1.29 -10.93 8.38
N HIS A 157 -1.39 -12.21 8.06
CA HIS A 157 -0.64 -12.81 6.96
C HIS A 157 -1.59 -13.65 6.11
N ALA A 158 -1.36 -13.63 4.81
CA ALA A 158 -1.97 -14.55 3.86
C ALA A 158 -0.91 -14.96 2.84
N SER A 159 -0.98 -16.20 2.36
CA SER A 159 -0.09 -16.64 1.28
C SER A 159 -0.40 -15.86 0.00
N ILE A 160 0.63 -15.41 -0.71
CA ILE A 160 0.48 -14.88 -2.06
C ILE A 160 -0.17 -15.93 -2.94
N THR A 161 -0.04 -17.24 -2.74
CA THR A 161 -0.71 -18.22 -3.62
C THR A 161 -2.16 -18.56 -3.21
N ALA A 162 -2.70 -17.92 -2.16
CA ALA A 162 -4.10 -18.08 -1.77
C ALA A 162 -5.06 -17.60 -2.87
N SER A 163 -6.33 -18.02 -2.82
CA SER A 163 -7.33 -17.48 -3.75
C SER A 163 -7.51 -15.97 -3.55
N ASP A 164 -7.97 -15.26 -4.59
CA ASP A 164 -8.22 -13.83 -4.48
C ASP A 164 -9.29 -13.51 -3.41
N GLN A 165 -10.28 -14.39 -3.26
CA GLN A 165 -11.27 -14.29 -2.19
C GLN A 165 -10.60 -14.34 -0.80
N GLU A 166 -9.82 -15.37 -0.49
CA GLU A 166 -9.15 -15.52 0.82
C GLU A 166 -8.15 -14.39 1.09
N PHE A 167 -7.38 -14.01 0.07
CA PHE A 167 -6.41 -12.91 0.17
C PHE A 167 -7.11 -11.58 0.47
N GLY A 168 -8.25 -11.34 -0.19
CA GLY A 168 -9.11 -10.19 0.05
C GLY A 168 -9.79 -10.19 1.43
N GLU A 169 -10.22 -11.35 1.93
CA GLU A 169 -10.82 -11.49 3.26
C GLU A 169 -9.84 -11.11 4.37
N VAL A 170 -8.58 -11.56 4.28
CA VAL A 170 -7.52 -11.16 5.22
C VAL A 170 -7.25 -9.66 5.15
N ALA A 171 -7.26 -9.08 3.94
CA ALA A 171 -7.10 -7.65 3.76
C ALA A 171 -8.24 -6.84 4.39
N LEU A 172 -9.49 -7.33 4.28
CA LEU A 172 -10.68 -6.74 4.92
C LEU A 172 -10.63 -6.86 6.45
N GLN A 173 -10.27 -8.02 6.98
CA GLN A 173 -10.06 -8.21 8.41
C GLN A 173 -9.02 -7.22 8.96
N THR A 174 -7.94 -6.99 8.20
CA THR A 174 -6.91 -6.02 8.55
C THR A 174 -7.45 -4.58 8.52
N LEU A 175 -8.30 -4.25 7.55
CA LEU A 175 -8.96 -2.94 7.48
C LEU A 175 -9.90 -2.68 8.68
N ASP A 176 -10.54 -3.71 9.22
CA ASP A 176 -11.48 -3.59 10.34
C ASP A 176 -10.81 -3.25 11.67
N VAL A 177 -9.53 -3.57 11.80
CA VAL A 177 -8.77 -3.26 13.00
C VAL A 177 -7.94 -1.97 12.89
N CYS A 178 -7.99 -1.29 11.74
CA CYS A 178 -7.43 0.05 11.55
C CYS A 178 -8.10 1.07 12.49
N ARG A 179 -7.36 2.11 12.87
CA ARG A 179 -7.91 3.24 13.63
C ARG A 179 -7.69 4.56 12.88
N PRO A 180 -8.55 4.89 11.91
CA PRO A 180 -8.46 6.15 11.17
C PRO A 180 -8.68 7.34 12.11
N ASN A 181 -8.12 8.49 11.77
CA ASN A 181 -8.55 9.76 12.38
C ASN A 181 -9.93 10.12 11.82
N TYR A 182 -10.96 9.45 12.31
CA TYR A 182 -12.31 9.97 12.21
C TYR A 182 -12.41 11.09 13.24
N LEU A 183 -12.43 12.34 12.77
CA LEU A 183 -13.10 13.41 13.51
C LEU A 183 -14.59 13.07 13.59
#